data_AF-A0A2V8QZG4-F1
#
_entry.id   AF-A0A2V8QZG4-F1
#
_cell.length_a   1.000
_cell.length_b   1.000
_cell.length_c   1.000
_cell.angle_alpha   90.00
_cell.angle_beta   90.00
_cell.angle_gamma   90.00
#
_symmetry.space_group_name_H-M   'P 1'
#
loop_
_entity.id
_entity.type
_entity.pdbx_description
1 polymer ?
#
loop_
_entity_poly.entity_id
_entity_poly.type
_entity_poly.pdbx_seq_one_letter_code
_entity_poly.pdbx_strand_id
1 'polypeptide(L)' 'LRFAELSGVRPMIETYPLEKAAEAYARMMSGNAQFRVVLTM' A
#
# COMPACT_ATOMS: atom_id res chain seq x y z
N LEU A 1 19.00 -0.71 11.36
CA LEU A 1 18.07 -1.36 10.41
C LEU A 1 18.08 -0.60 9.08
N ARG A 2 18.79 -1.12 8.05
CA ARG A 2 18.70 -0.63 6.66
C ARG A 2 18.83 -1.75 5.63
N PHE A 3 18.66 -3.01 6.04
CA PHE A 3 18.88 -4.17 5.18
C PHE A 3 18.04 -4.12 3.90
N ALA A 4 16.72 -3.91 4.01
CA ALA A 4 15.84 -3.84 2.84
C ALA A 4 16.23 -2.72 1.86
N GLU A 5 16.59 -1.54 2.38
CA GLU A 5 17.04 -0.40 1.57
C GLU A 5 18.36 -0.72 0.84
N LEU A 6 19.36 -1.25 1.56
CA LEU A 6 20.68 -1.60 1.01
C LEU A 6 20.62 -2.78 0.04
N SER A 7 19.67 -3.70 0.22
CA SER A 7 19.46 -4.85 -0.66
C SER A 7 18.47 -4.58 -1.80
N GLY A 8 17.96 -3.35 -1.93
CA GLY A 8 17.03 -2.97 -3.00
C GLY A 8 15.65 -3.62 -2.92
N VAL A 9 15.28 -4.19 -1.76
CA VAL A 9 13.96 -4.80 -1.55
C VAL A 9 12.92 -3.69 -1.42
N ARG A 10 11.96 -3.67 -2.34
CA ARG A 10 10.86 -2.70 -2.34
C ARG A 10 9.51 -3.40 -2.11
N PRO A 11 8.63 -2.84 -1.28
CA PRO A 11 7.27 -3.37 -1.16
C PRO A 11 6.50 -3.07 -2.45
N MET A 12 5.64 -4.00 -2.84
CA MET A 12 4.61 -3.74 -3.83
C MET A 12 3.43 -3.08 -3.09
N ILE A 13 2.97 -1.93 -3.58
CA ILE A 13 1.93 -1.14 -2.92
C ILE A 13 0.88 -0.63 -3.91
N GLU A 14 -0.34 -0.46 -3.42
CA GLU A 14 -1.43 0.24 -4.10
C GLU A 14 -1.64 1.59 -3.41
N THR A 15 -1.44 2.69 -4.13
CA THR A 15 -1.48 4.04 -3.56
C THR A 15 -2.82 4.70 -3.78
N TYR A 16 -3.38 5.26 -2.71
CA TYR A 16 -4.62 6.04 -2.75
C TYR A 16 -4.41 7.39 -2.07
N PRO A 17 -4.97 8.50 -2.59
CA PRO A 17 -4.99 9.76 -1.86
C PRO A 17 -5.89 9.64 -0.62
N LEU A 18 -5.61 10.41 0.43
CA LEU A 18 -6.29 10.32 1.73
C LEU A 18 -7.81 10.53 1.59
N GLU A 19 -8.25 11.38 0.67
CA GLU A 19 -9.65 11.65 0.36
C GLU A 19 -10.40 10.39 -0.08
N LYS A 20 -9.68 9.39 -0.59
CA LYS A 20 -10.22 8.10 -1.05
C LYS A 20 -10.06 6.98 -0.02
N ALA A 21 -9.88 7.29 1.27
CA ALA A 21 -9.68 6.27 2.31
C ALA A 21 -10.77 5.19 2.34
N ALA A 22 -12.04 5.54 2.11
CA ALA A 22 -13.14 4.57 2.06
C ALA A 22 -13.01 3.57 0.90
N GLU A 23 -12.61 4.05 -0.29
CA GLU A 23 -12.35 3.23 -1.47
C GLU A 23 -11.16 2.28 -1.21
N ALA A 24 -10.09 2.83 -0.65
CA ALA A 24 -8.88 2.10 -0.28
C ALA A 24 -9.19 0.97 0.75
N TYR A 25 -10.06 1.25 1.72
CA TYR A 25 -10.49 0.27 2.71
C TYR A 25 -11.36 -0.84 2.10
N ALA A 26 -12.32 -0.49 1.24
CA ALA A 26 -13.13 -1.46 0.53
C ALA A 26 -12.26 -2.37 -0.36
N ARG A 27 -11.25 -1.80 -1.05
CA ARG A 27 -10.27 -2.54 -1.84
C ARG A 27 -9.51 -3.56 -0.98
N MET A 28 -9.00 -3.13 0.18
CA MET A 28 -8.31 -4.01 1.14
C MET A 28 -9.21 -5.17 1.60
N MET A 29 -10.47 -4.87 1.95
CA MET A 29 -11.42 -5.87 2.44
C MET A 29 -11.96 -6.82 1.36
N SER A 30 -11.87 -6.43 0.08
CA SER A 30 -12.38 -7.24 -1.02
C SER A 30 -11.58 -8.52 -1.28
N GLY A 31 -10.40 -8.68 -0.65
CA GLY A 31 -9.46 -9.77 -0.94
C GLY A 31 -8.78 -9.67 -2.31
N ASN A 32 -9.10 -8.63 -3.10
CA ASN A 32 -8.47 -8.37 -4.40
C ASN A 32 -7.27 -7.42 -4.32
N ALA A 33 -6.98 -6.86 -3.14
CA ALA A 33 -5.74 -6.14 -2.92
C ALA A 33 -4.58 -7.14 -3.07
N GLN A 34 -3.71 -6.92 -4.04
CA GLN A 34 -2.63 -7.87 -4.31
C GLN A 34 -1.49 -7.70 -3.31
N PHE A 35 -1.39 -6.52 -2.67
CA PHE A 35 -0.34 -6.20 -1.71
C PHE A 35 -0.82 -5.20 -0.64
N ARG A 36 0.01 -4.23 -0.27
CA ARG A 36 -0.29 -3.24 0.78
C ARG A 36 -0.93 -2.00 0.19
N VAL A 37 -2.10 -1.63 0.71
CA VAL A 37 -2.73 -0.35 0.43
C VAL A 37 -2.06 0.75 1.28
N VAL A 38 -1.66 1.86 0.66
CA VAL A 38 -1.02 3.00 1.32
C VAL A 38 -1.77 4.28 1.00
N LEU A 39 -2.11 5.04 2.03
CA LEU A 39 -2.69 6.38 1.88
C LEU A 39 -1.59 7.44 1.78
N THR A 40 -1.74 8.35 0.82
CA THR A 40 -0.86 9.51 0.64
C THR A 40 -1.61 10.80 0.96
N MET A 41 -0.87 11.78 1.47
CA MET A 41 -1.35 13.16 1.65
C MET A 41 -1.38 13.91 0.34
#